data_AF-A0A938B0R3-F1
#
_entry.id   AF-A0A938B0R3-F1
#
_cell.length_a   1.000
_cell.length_b   1.000
_cell.length_c   1.000
_cell.angle_alpha   90.00
_cell.angle_beta   90.00
_cell.angle_gamma   90.00
#
_symmetry.space_group_name_H-M   'P 1'
#
loop_
_entity.id
_entity.type
_entity.pdbx_description
1 polymer ?
#
loop_
_entity_poly.entity_id
_entity_poly.type
_entity_poly.pdbx_seq_one_letter_code
_entity_poly.pdbx_strand_id
1 'polypeptide(L)'
;MPDTVNRLHQVLIEEYKQGRNVALIVDEAQHMPIETLEHLRMLSNLETSTQKLIQIVLVGQPEFEAKLNDHSLRQLKQRLVIRGTISPLTAEESRDYILYRLGKVMISEEPLFTRGALREIIREAQGTPRVLNILCTNALIQGFGYRKRRVSARIAKHVIADYTGKKLQRVWRPRLVLAGATACASRGDGAAMCRVLVCTVSAALLAPMEL
;
A
#
# COMPACT_ATOMS: atom_id res chain seq x y z
N MET A 1 -5.48 -11.67 -39.71
CA MET A 1 -5.62 -10.56 -38.75
C MET A 1 -6.65 -9.48 -39.16
N PRO A 2 -6.85 -9.07 -40.43
CA PRO A 2 -7.82 -8.02 -40.74
C PRO A 2 -9.29 -8.40 -40.47
N ASP A 3 -9.65 -9.69 -40.59
CA ASP A 3 -11.03 -10.15 -40.40
C ASP A 3 -11.53 -10.00 -38.96
N THR A 4 -10.65 -10.19 -37.97
CA THR A 4 -11.00 -10.10 -36.55
C THR A 4 -11.28 -8.65 -36.12
N VAL A 5 -10.49 -7.70 -36.61
CA VAL A 5 -10.68 -6.27 -36.33
C VAL A 5 -11.98 -5.79 -36.98
N ASN A 6 -12.28 -6.21 -38.20
CA ASN A 6 -13.53 -5.88 -38.87
C ASN A 6 -14.75 -6.44 -38.14
N ARG A 7 -14.67 -7.69 -37.65
CA ARG A 7 -15.72 -8.28 -36.81
C ARG A 7 -15.92 -7.51 -35.50
N LEU A 8 -14.83 -7.17 -34.81
CA LEU A 8 -14.89 -6.35 -33.60
C LEU A 8 -15.53 -4.99 -33.89
N HIS A 9 -15.18 -4.35 -34.99
CA HIS A 9 -15.77 -3.08 -35.40
C HIS A 9 -17.28 -3.17 -35.63
N GLN A 10 -17.76 -4.24 -36.29
CA GLN A 10 -19.20 -4.46 -36.47
C GLN A 10 -19.93 -4.60 -35.13
N VAL A 11 -19.37 -5.40 -34.21
CA VAL A 11 -19.93 -5.54 -32.85
C VAL A 11 -19.97 -4.20 -32.13
N LEU A 12 -18.87 -3.42 -32.16
CA LEU A 12 -18.83 -2.11 -31.51
C LEU A 12 -19.87 -1.12 -32.10
N ILE A 13 -20.13 -1.18 -33.41
CA ILE A 13 -21.19 -0.38 -34.05
C ILE A 13 -22.57 -0.84 -33.60
N GLU A 14 -22.81 -2.14 -33.48
CA GLU A 14 -24.10 -2.69 -33.01
C GLU A 14 -24.39 -2.29 -31.57
N GLU A 15 -23.39 -2.37 -30.70
CA GLU A 15 -23.46 -1.91 -29.30
C GLU A 15 -23.75 -0.40 -29.24
N TYR A 16 -23.04 0.38 -30.06
CA TYR A 16 -23.25 1.82 -30.18
C TYR A 16 -24.66 2.20 -30.63
N LYS A 17 -25.19 1.50 -31.65
CA LYS A 17 -26.58 1.69 -32.12
C LYS A 17 -27.62 1.40 -31.04
N GLN A 18 -27.27 0.57 -30.06
CA GLN A 18 -28.11 0.27 -28.90
C GLN A 18 -27.87 1.23 -27.73
N GLY A 19 -27.12 2.32 -27.93
CA GLY A 19 -26.82 3.33 -26.92
C GLY A 19 -25.84 2.86 -25.84
N ARG A 20 -25.10 1.77 -26.08
CA ARG A 20 -24.12 1.23 -25.12
C ARG A 20 -22.71 1.67 -25.49
N ASN A 21 -21.93 2.00 -24.47
CA ASN A 21 -20.51 2.29 -24.60
C ASN A 21 -19.69 1.07 -24.16
N VAL A 22 -18.74 0.67 -24.99
CA VAL A 22 -17.87 -0.47 -24.70
C VAL A 22 -16.55 0.02 -24.10
N ALA A 23 -16.15 -0.58 -22.98
CA ALA A 23 -14.87 -0.33 -22.33
C ALA A 23 -13.97 -1.59 -22.40
N LEU A 24 -12.75 -1.42 -22.91
CA LEU A 24 -11.69 -2.42 -22.87
C LEU A 24 -10.74 -2.09 -21.72
N ILE A 25 -10.76 -2.92 -20.67
CA ILE A 25 -9.87 -2.79 -19.53
C ILE A 25 -8.76 -3.83 -19.69
N VAL A 26 -7.52 -3.37 -19.70
CA VAL A 26 -6.34 -4.23 -19.74
C VAL A 26 -5.56 -4.04 -18.46
N ASP A 27 -5.55 -5.08 -17.62
CA ASP A 27 -4.76 -5.10 -16.41
C ASP A 27 -3.35 -5.66 -16.68
N GLU A 28 -2.40 -5.29 -15.83
CA GLU A 28 -1.00 -5.70 -15.92
C GLU A 28 -0.35 -5.41 -17.31
N ALA A 29 -0.69 -4.26 -17.90
CA ALA A 29 -0.31 -3.86 -19.25
C ALA A 29 1.21 -3.83 -19.50
N GLN A 30 2.03 -3.75 -18.45
CA GLN A 30 3.49 -3.86 -18.57
C GLN A 30 3.96 -5.18 -19.18
N HIS A 31 3.17 -6.26 -19.06
CA HIS A 31 3.50 -7.56 -19.64
C HIS A 31 3.20 -7.66 -21.14
N MET A 32 2.40 -6.76 -21.71
CA MET A 32 2.06 -6.82 -23.13
C MET A 32 3.27 -6.48 -24.01
N PRO A 33 3.59 -7.28 -25.04
CA PRO A 33 4.63 -6.92 -26.00
C PRO A 33 4.37 -5.56 -26.66
N ILE A 34 5.43 -4.84 -27.02
CA ILE A 34 5.35 -3.52 -27.68
C ILE A 34 4.48 -3.60 -28.94
N GLU A 35 4.65 -4.64 -29.75
CA GLU A 35 3.85 -4.88 -30.96
C GLU A 35 2.35 -4.96 -30.67
N THR A 36 1.96 -5.54 -29.52
CA THR A 36 0.54 -5.64 -29.14
C THR A 36 0.01 -4.30 -28.65
N LEU A 37 0.82 -3.51 -27.95
CA LEU A 37 0.47 -2.16 -27.54
C LEU A 37 0.28 -1.24 -28.77
N GLU A 38 1.09 -1.40 -29.81
CA GLU A 38 0.90 -0.69 -31.08
C GLU A 38 -0.43 -1.03 -31.77
N HIS A 39 -0.92 -2.27 -31.66
CA HIS A 39 -2.25 -2.61 -32.17
C HIS A 39 -3.38 -1.88 -31.42
N LEU A 40 -3.19 -1.51 -30.15
CA LEU A 40 -4.18 -0.71 -29.41
C LEU A 40 -4.34 0.70 -30.02
N ARG A 41 -3.29 1.24 -30.65
CA ARG A 41 -3.37 2.50 -31.40
C ARG A 41 -4.41 2.42 -32.52
N MET A 42 -4.46 1.29 -33.23
CA MET A 42 -5.44 1.08 -34.30
C MET A 42 -6.85 0.96 -33.75
N LEU A 43 -7.03 0.26 -32.63
CA LEU A 43 -8.34 0.10 -31.98
C LEU A 43 -8.87 1.41 -31.40
N SER A 44 -8.00 2.26 -30.86
CA SER A 44 -8.39 3.59 -30.33
C SER A 44 -8.88 4.55 -31.43
N ASN A 45 -8.60 4.27 -32.71
CA ASN A 45 -9.10 5.05 -33.83
C ASN A 45 -10.50 4.63 -34.28
N LEU A 46 -11.08 3.57 -33.71
CA LEU A 46 -12.44 3.17 -34.03
C LEU A 46 -13.41 4.22 -33.46
N GLU A 47 -13.89 5.09 -34.35
CA GLU A 47 -14.81 6.17 -34.06
C GLU A 47 -15.86 6.28 -35.17
N THR A 48 -17.04 6.75 -34.80
CA THR A 48 -18.01 7.28 -35.76
C THR A 48 -17.66 8.74 -36.04
N SER A 49 -18.37 9.38 -36.98
CA SER A 49 -18.22 10.81 -37.25
C SER A 49 -18.49 11.70 -36.02
N THR A 50 -19.09 11.17 -34.96
CA THR A 50 -19.51 11.92 -33.78
C THR A 50 -18.89 11.43 -32.48
N GLN A 51 -18.57 10.14 -32.33
CA GLN A 51 -18.16 9.56 -31.04
C GLN A 51 -17.20 8.36 -31.16
N LYS A 52 -16.34 8.18 -30.15
CA LYS A 52 -15.48 7.00 -29.99
C LYS A 52 -16.33 5.74 -29.73
N LEU A 53 -16.06 4.67 -30.47
CA LEU A 53 -16.78 3.39 -30.34
C LEU A 53 -16.28 2.54 -29.16
N ILE A 54 -15.06 2.79 -28.69
CA ILE A 54 -14.42 2.04 -27.62
C ILE A 54 -13.61 2.95 -26.70
N GLN A 55 -13.75 2.75 -25.40
CA GLN A 55 -12.90 3.37 -24.39
C GLN A 55 -11.88 2.36 -23.88
N ILE A 56 -10.59 2.70 -23.93
CA ILE A 56 -9.51 1.81 -23.51
C ILE A 56 -8.94 2.32 -22.18
N VAL A 57 -8.88 1.44 -21.19
CA VAL A 57 -8.26 1.70 -19.88
C VAL A 57 -7.10 0.74 -19.71
N LEU A 58 -5.89 1.29 -19.61
CA LEU A 58 -4.66 0.52 -19.38
C LEU A 58 -4.26 0.68 -17.92
N VAL A 59 -4.17 -0.44 -17.22
CA VAL A 59 -3.72 -0.51 -15.84
C VAL A 59 -2.43 -1.32 -15.81
N GLY A 60 -1.45 -0.86 -15.03
CA GLY A 60 -0.18 -1.53 -14.92
C GLY A 60 0.66 -0.98 -13.79
N GLN A 61 1.80 -1.60 -13.59
CA GLN A 61 2.79 -1.21 -12.59
C GLN A 61 3.62 0.00 -13.07
N PRO A 62 4.40 0.68 -12.20
CA PRO A 62 5.19 1.86 -12.58
C PRO A 62 6.14 1.64 -13.77
N GLU A 63 6.60 0.41 -13.99
CA GLU A 63 7.41 -0.02 -15.14
C GLU A 63 6.69 0.19 -16.47
N PHE A 64 5.35 0.18 -16.46
CA PHE A 64 4.55 0.48 -17.64
C PHE A 64 4.75 1.91 -18.13
N GLU A 65 4.91 2.87 -17.22
CA GLU A 65 5.17 4.27 -17.55
C GLU A 65 6.52 4.40 -18.29
N ALA A 66 7.54 3.67 -17.81
CA ALA A 66 8.84 3.62 -18.48
C ALA A 66 8.73 2.98 -19.87
N LYS A 67 7.96 1.89 -20.00
CA LYS A 67 7.69 1.24 -21.28
C LYS A 67 7.02 2.16 -22.29
N LEU A 68 6.01 2.93 -21.86
CA LEU A 68 5.31 3.91 -22.70
C LEU A 68 6.22 5.05 -23.19
N ASN A 69 7.37 5.27 -22.54
CA ASN A 69 8.36 6.26 -22.96
C ASN A 69 9.28 5.74 -24.09
N ASP A 70 9.20 4.46 -24.45
CA ASP A 70 9.93 3.93 -25.58
C ASP A 70 9.56 4.66 -26.88
N HIS A 71 10.54 4.92 -27.74
CA HIS A 71 10.34 5.63 -29.00
C HIS A 71 9.31 4.94 -29.90
N SER A 72 9.24 3.61 -29.87
CA SER A 72 8.27 2.83 -30.65
C SER A 72 6.82 3.13 -30.25
N LEU A 73 6.56 3.43 -28.96
CA LEU A 73 5.22 3.67 -28.41
C LEU A 73 4.84 5.16 -28.36
N ARG A 74 5.65 6.06 -28.94
CA ARG A 74 5.39 7.51 -28.91
C ARG A 74 4.01 7.88 -29.44
N GLN A 75 3.53 7.18 -30.48
CA GLN A 75 2.23 7.43 -31.08
C GLN A 75 1.08 7.01 -30.17
N LEU A 76 1.18 5.84 -29.53
CA LEU A 76 0.22 5.40 -28.53
C LEU A 76 0.19 6.36 -27.34
N LYS A 77 1.38 6.79 -26.86
CA LYS A 77 1.51 7.72 -25.73
C LYS A 77 0.78 9.04 -25.97
N GLN A 78 0.79 9.56 -27.19
CA GLN A 78 0.07 10.79 -27.58
C GLN A 78 -1.46 10.64 -27.54
N ARG A 79 -1.98 9.40 -27.58
CA ARG A 79 -3.43 9.11 -27.52
C ARG A 79 -3.94 8.91 -26.08
N LEU A 80 -3.04 8.83 -25.09
CA LEU A 80 -3.40 8.72 -23.68
C LEU A 80 -3.82 10.09 -23.14
N VAL A 81 -5.13 10.35 -23.18
CA VAL A 81 -5.73 11.63 -22.75
C VAL A 81 -5.65 11.82 -21.24
N ILE A 82 -5.84 10.74 -20.48
CA ILE A 82 -5.89 10.77 -19.02
C ILE A 82 -4.82 9.81 -18.48
N ARG A 83 -4.02 10.31 -17.55
CA ARG A 83 -3.04 9.53 -16.79
C ARG A 83 -3.28 9.77 -15.32
N GLY A 84 -3.25 8.72 -14.52
CA GLY A 84 -3.41 8.80 -13.08
C GLY A 84 -2.58 7.73 -12.41
N THR A 85 -1.94 8.09 -11.32
CA THR A 85 -1.26 7.15 -10.43
C THR A 85 -2.09 7.00 -9.17
N ILE A 86 -2.35 5.76 -8.76
CA ILE A 86 -3.03 5.50 -7.50
C ILE A 86 -2.01 5.69 -6.37
N SER A 87 -2.16 6.78 -5.63
CA SER A 87 -1.34 7.05 -4.44
C SER A 87 -1.74 6.17 -3.27
N PRO A 88 -0.82 5.87 -2.33
CA PRO A 88 -1.18 5.27 -1.06
C PRO A 88 -2.23 6.11 -0.33
N LEU A 89 -3.10 5.43 0.42
CA LEU A 89 -4.13 6.09 1.22
C LEU A 89 -3.50 6.93 2.34
N THR A 90 -4.07 8.10 2.61
CA THR A 90 -3.75 8.87 3.82
C THR A 90 -4.16 8.09 5.08
N ALA A 91 -3.73 8.56 6.25
CA ALA A 91 -4.10 7.93 7.52
C ALA A 91 -5.63 7.96 7.76
N GLU A 92 -6.30 9.02 7.29
CA GLU A 92 -7.75 9.16 7.36
C GLU A 92 -8.45 8.22 6.38
N GLU A 93 -8.06 8.24 5.10
CA GLU A 93 -8.62 7.32 4.09
C GLU A 93 -8.37 5.85 4.45
N SER A 94 -7.22 5.53 5.07
CA SER A 94 -6.92 4.18 5.56
C SER A 94 -7.88 3.76 6.68
N ARG A 95 -8.21 4.67 7.59
CA ARG A 95 -9.19 4.42 8.65
C ARG A 95 -10.57 4.18 8.03
N ASP A 96 -10.98 5.05 7.11
CA ASP A 96 -12.30 5.00 6.49
C ASP A 96 -12.43 3.77 5.59
N TYR A 97 -11.35 3.37 4.89
CA TYR A 97 -11.24 2.11 4.18
C TYR A 97 -11.48 0.90 5.09
N ILE A 98 -10.80 0.83 6.24
CA ILE A 98 -10.99 -0.26 7.20
C ILE A 98 -12.44 -0.29 7.69
N LEU A 99 -12.97 0.86 8.11
CA LEU A 99 -14.33 0.93 8.65
C LEU A 99 -15.38 0.57 7.60
N TYR A 100 -15.23 1.04 6.37
CA TYR A 100 -16.10 0.67 5.25
C TYR A 100 -16.09 -0.84 5.00
N ARG A 101 -14.90 -1.44 4.95
CA ARG A 101 -14.73 -2.89 4.73
C ARG A 101 -15.36 -3.72 5.84
N LEU A 102 -15.17 -3.31 7.10
CA LEU A 102 -15.80 -3.96 8.24
C LEU A 102 -17.32 -3.79 8.19
N GLY A 103 -17.80 -2.58 7.87
CA GLY A 103 -19.22 -2.24 7.73
C GLY A 103 -19.99 -3.11 6.74
N LYS A 104 -19.32 -3.67 5.72
CA LYS A 104 -19.94 -4.60 4.76
C LYS A 104 -20.23 -5.99 5.33
N VAL A 105 -19.58 -6.38 6.43
CA VAL A 105 -19.68 -7.73 7.00
C VAL A 105 -20.23 -7.73 8.43
N MET A 106 -20.15 -6.61 9.14
CA MET A 106 -20.58 -6.50 10.53
C MET A 106 -22.07 -6.14 10.64
N ILE A 107 -22.80 -6.92 11.43
CA ILE A 107 -24.21 -6.67 11.79
C ILE A 107 -24.29 -5.80 13.07
N SER A 108 -23.23 -5.82 13.89
CA SER A 108 -23.15 -5.10 15.16
C SER A 108 -22.40 -3.77 15.01
N GLU A 109 -22.84 -2.75 15.75
CA GLU A 109 -22.15 -1.46 15.85
C GLU A 109 -20.92 -1.50 16.79
N GLU A 110 -20.68 -2.62 17.49
CA GLU A 110 -19.53 -2.73 18.37
C GLU A 110 -18.20 -2.72 17.56
N PRO A 111 -17.29 -1.78 17.84
CA PRO A 111 -16.04 -1.67 17.07
C PRO A 111 -15.07 -2.82 17.37
N LEU A 112 -14.75 -3.61 16.35
CA LEU A 112 -13.83 -4.76 16.44
C LEU A 112 -12.39 -4.37 16.79
N PHE A 113 -11.98 -3.14 16.49
CA PHE A 113 -10.66 -2.62 16.81
C PHE A 113 -10.75 -1.50 17.85
N THR A 114 -9.74 -1.43 18.72
CA THR A 114 -9.51 -0.24 19.53
C THR A 114 -8.86 0.87 18.70
N ARG A 115 -9.04 2.14 19.08
CA ARG A 115 -8.38 3.27 18.41
C ARG A 115 -6.85 3.11 18.36
N GLY A 116 -6.26 2.55 19.42
CA GLY A 116 -4.84 2.24 19.47
C GLY A 116 -4.42 1.14 18.48
N ALA A 117 -5.24 0.11 18.28
CA ALA A 117 -4.95 -0.95 17.29
C ALA A 117 -4.96 -0.40 15.86
N LEU A 118 -5.99 0.38 15.50
CA LEU A 118 -6.09 1.00 14.17
C LEU A 118 -4.90 1.91 13.90
N ARG A 119 -4.49 2.74 14.88
CA ARG A 119 -3.33 3.63 14.72
C ARG A 119 -2.04 2.86 14.41
N GLU A 120 -1.78 1.77 15.11
CA GLU A 120 -0.58 0.95 14.88
C GLU A 120 -0.63 0.27 13.49
N ILE A 121 -1.79 -0.28 13.09
CA ILE A 121 -1.98 -0.93 11.78
C ILE A 121 -1.81 0.07 10.64
N ILE A 122 -2.47 1.24 10.72
CA ILE A 122 -2.43 2.26 9.68
C ILE A 122 -1.01 2.80 9.52
N ARG A 123 -0.30 3.04 10.64
CA ARG A 123 1.09 3.49 10.61
C ARG A 123 2.01 2.48 9.91
N GLU A 124 1.83 1.19 10.21
CA GLU A 124 2.66 0.14 9.60
C GLU A 124 2.33 -0.06 8.12
N ALA A 125 1.05 0.01 7.75
CA ALA A 125 0.63 -0.24 6.37
C ALA A 125 0.99 0.88 5.39
N GLN A 126 1.33 2.07 5.89
CA GLN A 126 1.74 3.23 5.08
C GLN A 126 0.76 3.53 3.92
N GLY A 127 -0.54 3.40 4.18
CA GLY A 127 -1.58 3.65 3.18
C GLY A 127 -1.78 2.55 2.14
N THR A 128 -1.07 1.42 2.23
CA THR A 128 -1.20 0.33 1.25
C THR A 128 -2.39 -0.56 1.59
N PRO A 129 -3.46 -0.62 0.75
CA PRO A 129 -4.66 -1.40 1.06
C PRO A 129 -4.39 -2.91 1.26
N ARG A 130 -3.47 -3.47 0.48
CA ARG A 130 -3.06 -4.87 0.62
C ARG A 130 -2.47 -5.16 2.01
N VAL A 131 -1.61 -4.28 2.51
CA VAL A 131 -0.99 -4.43 3.84
C VAL A 131 -2.01 -4.21 4.94
N LEU A 132 -2.89 -3.19 4.81
CA LEU A 132 -4.00 -2.98 5.74
C LEU A 132 -4.84 -4.26 5.89
N ASN A 133 -5.22 -4.89 4.78
CA ASN A 133 -6.02 -6.11 4.78
C ASN A 133 -5.31 -7.29 5.46
N ILE A 134 -4.02 -7.49 5.18
CA ILE A 134 -3.23 -8.56 5.80
C ILE A 134 -3.15 -8.36 7.31
N LEU A 135 -2.79 -7.15 7.76
CA LEU A 135 -2.64 -6.83 9.18
C LEU A 135 -3.98 -6.93 9.92
N CYS A 136 -5.06 -6.40 9.35
CA CYS A 136 -6.40 -6.49 9.95
C CYS A 136 -6.87 -7.94 10.05
N THR A 137 -6.70 -8.74 9.00
CA THR A 137 -7.12 -10.15 8.99
C THR A 137 -6.37 -10.95 10.06
N ASN A 138 -5.04 -10.83 10.10
CA ASN A 138 -4.20 -11.51 11.08
C ASN A 138 -4.54 -11.07 12.52
N ALA A 139 -4.83 -9.78 12.73
CA ALA A 139 -5.20 -9.27 14.04
C ALA A 139 -6.58 -9.76 14.52
N LEU A 140 -7.54 -9.92 13.61
CA LEU A 140 -8.82 -10.53 13.94
C LEU A 140 -8.66 -12.02 14.30
N ILE A 141 -7.85 -12.77 13.52
CA ILE A 141 -7.56 -14.19 13.80
C ILE A 141 -6.89 -14.35 15.18
N GLN A 142 -5.85 -13.56 15.47
CA GLN A 142 -5.18 -13.61 16.78
C GLN A 142 -6.11 -13.17 17.91
N GLY A 143 -6.91 -12.12 17.72
CA GLY A 143 -7.88 -11.66 18.71
C GLY A 143 -8.92 -12.73 19.05
N PHE A 144 -9.40 -13.45 18.02
CA PHE A 144 -10.29 -14.59 18.18
C PHE A 144 -9.62 -15.71 18.97
N GLY A 145 -8.37 -16.08 18.65
CA GLY A 145 -7.59 -17.07 19.39
C GLY A 145 -7.43 -16.72 20.88
N TYR A 146 -7.27 -15.44 21.22
CA TYR A 146 -7.21 -14.95 22.61
C TYR A 146 -8.58 -14.75 23.27
N ARG A 147 -9.68 -15.14 22.62
CA ARG A 147 -11.07 -14.92 23.05
C ARG A 147 -11.35 -13.45 23.41
N LYS A 148 -10.74 -12.51 22.69
CA LYS A 148 -10.97 -11.08 22.87
C LYS A 148 -12.05 -10.61 21.90
N ARG A 149 -13.09 -9.95 22.43
CA ARG A 149 -14.12 -9.29 21.60
C ARG A 149 -13.57 -8.16 20.73
N ARG A 150 -12.49 -7.49 21.18
CA ARG A 150 -11.86 -6.37 20.48
C ARG A 150 -10.36 -6.57 20.34
N VAL A 151 -9.83 -6.25 19.16
CA VAL A 151 -8.40 -6.20 18.88
C VAL A 151 -7.79 -4.97 19.56
N SER A 152 -6.90 -5.24 20.52
CA SER A 152 -6.15 -4.23 21.26
C SER A 152 -4.86 -3.83 20.53
N ALA A 153 -4.28 -2.67 20.88
CA ALA A 153 -2.98 -2.25 20.37
C ALA A 153 -1.87 -3.28 20.62
N ARG A 154 -1.96 -4.07 21.71
CA ARG A 154 -1.00 -5.14 22.01
C ARG A 154 -1.06 -6.26 20.98
N ILE A 155 -2.26 -6.68 20.57
CA ILE A 155 -2.45 -7.71 19.54
C ILE A 155 -1.97 -7.18 18.19
N ALA A 156 -2.33 -5.95 17.84
CA ALA A 156 -1.86 -5.30 16.61
C ALA A 156 -0.32 -5.27 16.53
N LYS A 157 0.38 -4.89 17.61
CA LYS A 157 1.85 -4.89 17.67
C LYS A 157 2.45 -6.28 17.49
N HIS A 158 1.81 -7.32 18.02
CA HIS A 158 2.27 -8.69 17.83
C HIS A 158 2.17 -9.10 16.36
N VAL A 159 1.02 -8.84 15.73
CA VAL A 159 0.81 -9.12 14.31
C VAL A 159 1.76 -8.34 13.41
N ILE A 160 2.04 -7.08 13.73
CA ILE A 160 3.01 -6.26 13.00
C ILE A 160 4.43 -6.83 13.14
N ALA A 161 4.82 -7.28 14.34
CA ALA A 161 6.09 -7.93 14.57
C ALA A 161 6.23 -9.24 13.75
N ASP A 162 5.16 -10.03 13.71
CA ASP A 162 5.09 -11.25 12.91
C ASP A 162 5.18 -10.94 11.39
N TYR A 163 4.45 -9.92 10.93
CA TYR A 163 4.43 -9.48 9.51
C TYR A 163 5.78 -8.93 9.04
N THR A 164 6.44 -8.10 9.86
CA THR A 164 7.73 -7.49 9.51
C THR A 164 8.92 -8.44 9.70
N GLY A 165 8.71 -9.62 10.30
CA GLY A 165 9.78 -10.51 10.72
C GLY A 165 10.64 -9.95 11.85
N LYS A 166 10.31 -8.78 12.42
CA LYS A 166 11.01 -8.20 13.56
C LYS A 166 10.52 -8.91 14.81
N LYS A 167 11.26 -9.92 15.30
CA LYS A 167 10.99 -10.52 16.61
C LYS A 167 10.92 -9.41 17.66
N LEU A 168 9.79 -9.30 18.37
CA LEU A 168 9.67 -8.46 19.55
C LEU A 168 10.68 -8.96 20.58
N GLN A 169 11.89 -8.41 20.56
CA GLN A 169 12.84 -8.61 21.62
C GLN A 169 12.22 -8.02 22.87
N ARG A 170 11.80 -8.90 23.77
CA ARG A 170 11.24 -8.56 25.06
C ARG A 170 12.37 -7.92 25.85
N VAL A 171 12.50 -6.59 25.77
CA VAL A 171 13.47 -5.85 26.59
C VAL A 171 13.04 -6.06 28.03
N TRP A 172 13.70 -7.01 28.70
CA TRP A 172 13.55 -7.25 30.11
C TRP A 172 14.13 -6.02 30.80
N ARG A 173 13.26 -5.09 31.21
CA ARG A 173 13.64 -4.02 32.13
C ARG A 173 13.51 -4.59 33.53
N PRO A 174 14.60 -5.02 34.19
CA PRO A 174 14.52 -5.37 35.60
C PRO A 174 14.02 -4.13 36.34
N ARG A 175 12.98 -4.31 37.17
CA ARG A 175 12.63 -3.31 38.17
C ARG A 175 13.82 -3.20 39.10
N LEU A 176 14.57 -2.10 38.99
CA LEU A 176 15.51 -1.68 40.03
C LEU A 176 14.69 -1.44 41.30
N VAL A 177 14.64 -2.45 42.16
CA VAL A 177 14.28 -2.27 43.55
C VAL A 177 15.48 -1.57 44.17
N LEU A 178 15.34 -0.28 44.45
CA LEU A 178 16.26 0.45 45.32
C LEU A 178 16.11 -0.10 46.73
N ALA A 179 16.78 -1.22 47.01
CA ALA A 179 17.13 -1.61 48.37
C ALA A 179 18.38 -0.83 48.74
N GLY A 180 18.25 0.06 49.73
CA GLY A 180 19.36 0.84 50.24
C GLY A 180 20.51 -0.07 50.70
N ALA A 181 21.72 0.26 50.27
CA ALA A 181 22.94 -0.30 50.82
C ALA A 181 23.95 0.84 50.95
N THR A 182 24.23 1.15 52.21
CA THR A 182 25.30 2.00 52.71
C THR A 182 26.65 1.66 52.08
N ALA A 183 27.43 2.71 51.82
CA ALA A 183 28.77 2.64 51.26
C ALA A 183 29.72 1.79 52.11
N CYS A 184 30.50 0.93 51.45
CA CYS A 184 31.79 0.46 51.93
C CYS A 184 32.75 0.37 50.74
N ALA A 185 33.84 1.12 50.82
CA ALA A 185 34.91 1.16 49.84
C ALA A 185 35.92 0.03 50.11
N SER A 186 36.35 -0.67 49.06
CA SER A 186 37.65 -1.35 49.03
C SER A 186 38.14 -1.56 47.60
N ARG A 187 39.38 -1.13 47.36
CA ARG A 187 40.22 -1.35 46.17
C ARG A 187 40.49 -2.84 45.95
N GLY A 188 40.65 -3.24 44.68
CA GLY A 188 41.26 -4.52 44.31
C GLY A 188 41.01 -4.87 42.84
N ASP A 189 42.08 -5.03 42.08
CA ASP A 189 42.18 -5.21 40.62
C ASP A 189 41.52 -6.49 40.06
N GLY A 190 41.18 -6.47 38.75
CA GLY A 190 41.07 -7.70 37.96
C GLY A 190 40.06 -7.73 36.81
N ALA A 191 40.48 -7.21 35.65
CA ALA A 191 40.21 -7.66 34.28
C ALA A 191 38.78 -7.82 33.71
N ALA A 192 38.66 -7.28 32.48
CA ALA A 192 37.87 -7.72 31.34
C ALA A 192 36.37 -7.37 31.29
N MET A 193 36.04 -6.28 30.60
CA MET A 193 35.09 -6.39 29.48
C MET A 193 35.21 -5.21 28.51
N CYS A 194 35.37 -5.54 27.22
CA CYS A 194 35.30 -4.65 26.07
C CYS A 194 34.13 -3.65 26.20
N ARG A 195 34.46 -2.39 26.49
CA ARG A 195 33.59 -1.25 26.24
C ARG A 195 33.76 -0.84 24.78
N VAL A 196 32.84 -1.24 23.93
CA VAL A 196 32.60 -0.48 22.70
C VAL A 196 31.98 0.84 23.14
N LEU A 197 32.86 1.83 23.18
CA LEU A 197 32.57 3.24 23.29
C LEU A 197 32.12 3.71 21.90
N VAL A 198 30.87 4.13 21.74
CA VAL A 198 30.57 5.20 20.77
C VAL A 198 29.64 6.22 21.42
N CYS A 199 30.29 7.36 21.64
CA CYS A 199 29.88 8.69 22.05
C CYS A 199 28.43 9.12 21.79
N THR A 200 27.85 9.69 22.86
CA THR A 200 26.79 10.68 22.80
C THR A 200 27.38 12.10 22.75
N VAL A 201 26.68 12.99 22.03
CA VAL A 201 26.50 14.45 22.25
C VAL A 201 27.25 15.46 21.35
N SER A 202 26.43 16.17 20.56
CA SER A 202 26.39 17.59 20.14
C SER A 202 27.46 18.27 19.28
N ALA A 203 26.96 18.95 18.23
CA ALA A 203 27.00 20.42 18.02
C ALA A 203 26.08 20.75 16.81
N ALA A 204 24.95 21.45 16.99
CA ALA A 204 24.81 22.92 17.00
C ALA A 204 25.00 23.56 15.61
N LEU A 205 23.88 23.93 14.95
CA LEU A 205 23.47 25.31 14.59
C LEU A 205 23.75 25.71 13.13
N LEU A 206 22.67 25.96 12.37
CA LEU A 206 22.37 27.29 11.81
C LEU A 206 20.86 27.40 11.51
N ALA A 207 20.26 28.49 11.96
CA ALA A 207 18.82 28.82 11.99
C ALA A 207 18.39 29.63 10.73
N PRO A 208 17.30 30.43 10.70
CA PRO A 208 15.87 30.25 11.05
C PRO A 208 14.89 30.71 9.91
N MET A 209 13.61 30.70 10.27
CA MET A 209 12.35 31.27 9.70
C MET A 209 12.34 32.62 8.92
N GLU A 210 11.34 32.70 8.02
CA GLU A 210 10.50 33.85 7.57
C GLU A 210 11.13 35.12 6.96
N LEU A 211 10.99 35.26 5.62
CA LEU A 211 10.20 36.29 4.93
C LEU A 211 10.02 35.91 3.45
#